data_AF-A0A7C7THK3-F1
#
_entry.id   AF-A0A7C7THK3-F1
#
_cell.length_a   1.000
_cell.length_b   1.000
_cell.length_c   1.000
_cell.angle_alpha   90.00
_cell.angle_beta   90.00
_cell.angle_gamma   90.00
#
_symmetry.space_group_name_H-M   'P 1'
#
loop_
_entity.id
_entity.type
_entity.pdbx_description
1 polymer ?
#
loop_
_entity_poly.entity_id
_entity_poly.type
_entity_poly.pdbx_seq_one_letter_code
_entity_poly.pdbx_strand_id
1 'polypeptide(L)'
;MRDVSFDVETVRVLLHVVAICVWVGGQIVVGALVPALRRSHPEALPSIAKAFGRIAWPFFGLAVFTGIWNMVSLPSTTASWNALLGIKMLLVALSGFGAWLHQTTDKASIRGASAGLALLASLAALVLGVALSG
;
A
#
# COMPACT_ATOMS: atom_id res chain seq x y z
N MET A 1 -7.20 -4.02 -33.78
CA MET A 1 -6.04 -4.73 -33.21
C MET A 1 -5.50 -3.87 -32.08
N ARG A 2 -5.05 -4.45 -30.96
CA ARG A 2 -4.39 -3.67 -29.90
C ARG A 2 -2.90 -3.63 -30.26
N ASP A 3 -2.38 -2.44 -30.50
CA ASP A 3 -0.94 -2.26 -30.71
C ASP A 3 -0.22 -2.26 -29.35
N VAL A 4 1.00 -2.79 -29.32
CA VAL A 4 1.85 -2.80 -28.11
C VAL A 4 2.89 -1.70 -28.26
N SER A 5 2.81 -0.68 -27.41
CA SER A 5 3.81 0.37 -27.28
C SER A 5 4.39 0.40 -25.86
N PHE A 6 5.69 0.66 -25.75
CA PHE A 6 6.35 0.87 -24.46
C PHE A 6 6.65 2.36 -24.30
N ASP A 7 5.83 3.03 -23.50
CA ASP A 7 5.85 4.49 -23.34
C ASP A 7 5.88 4.89 -21.85
N VAL A 8 5.79 6.20 -21.61
CA VAL A 8 5.82 6.78 -20.26
C VAL A 8 4.66 6.27 -19.40
N GLU A 9 3.50 6.04 -19.99
CA GLU A 9 2.35 5.45 -19.30
C GLU A 9 2.67 4.03 -18.83
N THR A 10 3.23 3.21 -19.71
CA THR A 10 3.66 1.84 -19.38
C THR A 10 4.64 1.84 -18.21
N VAL A 11 5.64 2.72 -18.23
CA VAL A 11 6.62 2.84 -17.13
C VAL A 11 5.95 3.29 -15.84
N ARG A 12 5.09 4.32 -15.88
CA ARG A 12 4.37 4.84 -14.72
C ARG A 12 3.50 3.78 -14.06
N VAL A 13 2.71 3.05 -14.85
CA VAL A 13 1.82 1.99 -14.36
C VAL A 13 2.63 0.83 -13.79
N LEU A 14 3.70 0.40 -14.48
CA LEU A 14 4.61 -0.63 -13.98
C LEU A 14 5.18 -0.26 -12.60
N LEU A 15 5.71 0.95 -12.46
CA LEU A 15 6.25 1.43 -11.19
C LEU A 15 5.19 1.46 -10.09
N HIS A 16 3.97 1.91 -10.40
CA HIS A 16 2.87 1.91 -9.44
C HIS A 16 2.51 0.49 -8.99
N VAL A 17 2.36 -0.44 -9.93
CA VAL A 17 1.99 -1.83 -9.64
C VAL A 17 3.06 -2.50 -8.78
N VAL A 18 4.34 -2.38 -9.14
CA VAL A 18 5.46 -2.92 -8.34
C VAL A 18 5.44 -2.33 -6.92
N ALA A 19 5.21 -1.02 -6.80
CA ALA A 19 5.13 -0.35 -5.50
C ALA A 19 4.00 -0.89 -4.62
N ILE A 20 2.82 -1.10 -5.21
CA ILE A 20 1.68 -1.69 -4.52
C ILE A 20 1.93 -3.15 -4.15
N CYS A 21 2.58 -3.94 -5.01
CA CYS A 21 2.96 -5.32 -4.70
C CYS A 21 3.88 -5.40 -3.48
N VAL A 22 4.88 -4.52 -3.37
CA VAL A 22 5.77 -4.51 -2.22
C VAL A 22 5.06 -4.01 -0.96
N TRP A 23 4.26 -2.95 -1.07
CA TRP A 23 3.57 -2.38 0.09
C TRP A 23 2.49 -3.31 0.66
N VAL A 24 1.55 -3.75 -0.17
CA VAL A 24 0.41 -4.58 0.25
C VAL A 24 0.86 -6.03 0.45
N GLY A 25 1.55 -6.60 -0.53
CA GLY A 25 2.03 -7.98 -0.46
C GLY A 25 3.02 -8.20 0.69
N GLY A 26 3.91 -7.24 0.93
CA GLY A 26 4.84 -7.31 2.05
C GLY A 26 4.16 -7.33 3.42
N GLN A 27 3.09 -6.53 3.61
CA GLN A 27 2.29 -6.57 4.85
C GLN A 27 1.63 -7.93 5.06
N ILE A 28 1.11 -8.55 4.01
CA ILE A 28 0.50 -9.89 4.06
C ILE A 28 1.55 -10.92 4.48
N VAL A 29 2.70 -10.94 3.79
CA VAL A 29 3.77 -11.92 4.05
C VAL A 29 4.33 -11.76 5.46
N VAL A 30 4.73 -10.55 5.85
CA VAL A 30 5.29 -10.31 7.19
C VAL A 30 4.24 -10.60 8.27
N GLY A 31 3.01 -10.15 8.08
CA GLY A 31 1.90 -10.41 8.99
C GLY A 31 1.63 -11.91 9.20
N ALA A 32 1.70 -12.70 8.13
CA ALA A 32 1.54 -14.15 8.18
C ALA A 32 2.73 -14.87 8.85
N LEU A 33 3.95 -14.33 8.75
CA LEU A 33 5.14 -14.90 9.37
C LEU A 33 5.24 -14.59 10.87
N VAL A 34 4.70 -13.46 11.33
CA VAL A 34 4.81 -13.01 12.73
C VAL A 34 4.40 -14.08 13.76
N PRO A 35 3.27 -14.80 13.63
CA PRO A 35 2.88 -15.81 14.61
C PRO A 35 3.88 -16.97 14.74
N ALA A 36 4.48 -17.40 13.64
CA ALA A 36 5.48 -18.47 13.65
C ALA A 36 6.79 -17.99 14.30
N LEU A 37 7.30 -16.84 13.83
CA LEU A 37 8.53 -16.23 14.36
C LEU A 37 8.41 -15.87 15.84
N ARG A 38 7.24 -15.40 16.29
CA ARG A 38 7.01 -15.10 17.71
C ARG A 38 7.15 -16.33 18.61
N ARG A 39 6.87 -17.53 18.10
CA ARG A 39 6.98 -18.78 18.87
C ARG A 39 8.38 -19.36 18.84
N SER A 40 9.07 -19.31 17.71
CA SER A 40 10.37 -19.98 17.52
C SER A 40 11.58 -19.06 17.67
N HIS A 41 11.48 -17.80 17.23
CA HIS A 41 12.58 -16.82 17.17
C HIS A 41 12.10 -15.40 17.52
N PRO A 42 11.55 -15.17 18.73
CA PRO A 42 11.02 -13.87 19.13
C PRO A 42 12.06 -12.73 19.06
N GLU A 43 13.33 -13.04 19.27
CA GLU A 43 14.48 -12.12 19.18
C GLU A 43 14.71 -11.56 17.77
N ALA A 44 14.28 -12.28 16.72
CA ALA A 44 14.44 -11.85 15.34
C ALA A 44 13.38 -10.81 14.91
N LEU A 45 12.22 -10.76 15.58
CA LEU A 45 11.08 -9.93 15.17
C LEU A 45 11.41 -8.43 15.03
N PRO A 46 12.11 -7.77 15.98
CA PRO A 46 12.44 -6.35 15.84
C PRO A 46 13.33 -6.06 14.62
N SER A 47 14.30 -6.94 14.34
CA SER A 47 15.20 -6.81 13.20
C SER A 47 14.44 -6.95 11.87
N ILE A 48 13.59 -7.97 11.78
CA ILE A 48 12.74 -8.22 10.60
C ILE A 48 11.77 -7.06 10.37
N ALA A 49 11.10 -6.57 11.43
CA ALA A 49 10.17 -5.45 11.33
C ALA A 49 10.86 -4.18 10.83
N LYS A 50 12.07 -3.88 11.35
CA LYS A 50 12.86 -2.72 10.93
C LYS A 50 13.35 -2.86 9.48
N ALA A 51 13.80 -4.06 9.09
CA ALA A 51 14.22 -4.35 7.72
C ALA A 51 13.06 -4.19 6.74
N PHE A 52 11.89 -4.74 7.08
CA PHE A 52 10.68 -4.57 6.28
C PHE A 52 10.29 -3.10 6.15
N GLY A 53 10.27 -2.34 7.25
CA GLY A 53 9.96 -0.90 7.21
C GLY A 53 10.88 -0.12 6.26
N ARG A 54 12.19 -0.39 6.27
CA ARG A 54 13.17 0.26 5.38
C ARG A 54 12.91 -0.02 3.89
N ILE A 55 12.31 -1.15 3.56
CA ILE A 55 11.94 -1.52 2.19
C ILE A 55 10.55 -0.95 1.86
N ALA A 56 9.57 -1.17 2.73
CA ALA A 56 8.17 -0.84 2.50
C ALA A 56 7.95 0.67 2.33
N TRP A 57 8.56 1.51 3.15
CA TRP A 57 8.35 2.97 3.13
C TRP A 57 8.73 3.63 1.79
N PRO A 58 9.91 3.35 1.19
CA PRO A 58 10.23 3.82 -0.15
C PRO A 58 9.19 3.41 -1.22
N PHE A 59 8.70 2.17 -1.17
CA PHE A 59 7.67 1.73 -2.11
C PHE A 59 6.30 2.36 -1.84
N PHE A 60 5.94 2.66 -0.59
CA PHE A 60 4.77 3.49 -0.31
C PHE A 60 4.91 4.88 -0.92
N GLY A 61 6.07 5.52 -0.73
CA GLY A 61 6.38 6.81 -1.36
C GLY A 61 6.27 6.76 -2.88
N LEU A 62 6.80 5.69 -3.50
CA LEU A 62 6.70 5.47 -4.94
C LEU A 62 5.24 5.27 -5.39
N ALA A 63 4.44 4.51 -4.63
CA ALA A 63 3.02 4.32 -4.91
C ALA A 63 2.24 5.64 -4.83
N VAL A 64 2.51 6.47 -3.83
CA VAL A 64 1.90 7.81 -3.70
C VAL A 64 2.30 8.71 -4.86
N PHE A 65 3.59 8.77 -5.19
CA PHE A 65 4.11 9.59 -6.29
C PHE A 65 3.48 9.20 -7.63
N THR A 66 3.55 7.91 -7.99
CA THR A 66 2.96 7.40 -9.23
C THR A 66 1.43 7.47 -9.23
N GLY A 67 0.79 7.38 -8.07
CA GLY A 67 -0.65 7.59 -7.91
C GLY A 67 -1.06 9.03 -8.22
N ILE A 68 -0.33 10.02 -7.71
CA ILE A 68 -0.53 11.43 -8.05
C ILE A 68 -0.31 11.66 -9.54
N TRP A 69 0.74 11.07 -10.12
CA TRP A 69 0.99 11.16 -11.57
C TRP A 69 -0.19 10.58 -12.38
N ASN A 70 -0.73 9.42 -11.99
CA ASN A 70 -1.93 8.88 -12.63
C ASN A 70 -3.10 9.88 -12.55
N MET A 71 -3.35 10.48 -11.38
CA MET A 71 -4.46 11.42 -11.18
C MET A 71 -4.38 12.66 -12.06
N VAL A 72 -3.20 13.29 -12.17
CA VAL A 72 -3.03 14.50 -12.99
C VAL A 72 -3.01 14.21 -14.49
N SER A 73 -2.94 12.93 -14.88
CA SER A 73 -2.98 12.51 -16.29
C SER A 73 -4.40 12.10 -16.74
N LEU A 74 -5.41 12.21 -15.88
CA LEU A 74 -6.77 11.76 -16.18
C LEU A 74 -7.52 12.77 -17.06
N PRO A 75 -8.35 12.30 -18.01
CA PRO A 75 -9.34 13.14 -18.67
C PRO A 75 -10.47 13.54 -17.71
N SER A 76 -11.45 14.31 -18.21
CA SER A 76 -12.66 14.60 -17.44
C SER A 76 -13.41 13.32 -17.07
N THR A 77 -13.79 13.19 -15.80
CA THR A 77 -14.48 12.02 -15.23
C THR A 77 -15.83 12.40 -14.62
N THR A 78 -16.67 11.41 -14.31
CA THR A 78 -17.97 11.62 -13.68
C THR A 78 -17.82 11.93 -12.17
N ALA A 79 -18.86 12.52 -11.56
CA ALA A 79 -18.87 12.80 -10.12
C ALA A 79 -18.72 11.52 -9.26
N SER A 80 -19.36 10.42 -9.66
CA SER A 80 -19.25 9.13 -8.95
C SER A 80 -17.85 8.54 -9.04
N TRP A 81 -17.20 8.64 -10.19
CA TRP A 81 -15.81 8.21 -10.38
C TRP A 81 -14.86 9.00 -9.48
N ASN A 82 -15.02 10.33 -9.43
CA ASN A 82 -14.22 11.20 -8.55
C ASN A 82 -14.46 10.92 -7.06
N ALA A 83 -15.70 10.62 -6.67
CA ALA A 83 -16.01 10.25 -5.28
C ALA A 83 -15.29 8.95 -4.88
N LEU A 84 -15.31 7.93 -5.74
CA LEU A 84 -14.58 6.67 -5.51
C LEU A 84 -13.06 6.89 -5.45
N LEU A 85 -12.50 7.73 -6.32
CA LEU A 85 -11.09 8.12 -6.24
C LEU A 85 -10.79 8.80 -4.91
N GLY A 86 -11.63 9.74 -4.45
CA GLY A 86 -11.48 10.40 -3.15
C GLY A 86 -11.46 9.42 -1.97
N ILE A 87 -12.37 8.44 -1.98
CA ILE A 87 -12.39 7.36 -0.97
C ILE A 87 -11.11 6.54 -1.04
N LYS A 88 -10.65 6.17 -2.25
CA LYS A 88 -9.37 5.46 -2.43
C LYS A 88 -8.21 6.25 -1.83
N MET A 89 -8.13 7.56 -2.06
CA MET A 89 -7.04 8.39 -1.53
C MET A 89 -7.06 8.47 0.00
N LEU A 90 -8.26 8.55 0.60
CA LEU A 90 -8.40 8.46 2.05
C LEU A 90 -7.89 7.11 2.59
N LEU A 91 -8.22 6.00 1.92
CA LEU A 91 -7.75 4.67 2.30
C LEU A 91 -6.24 4.51 2.17
N VAL A 92 -5.62 5.10 1.14
CA VAL A 92 -4.14 5.14 1.01
C VAL A 92 -3.52 5.91 2.17
N ALA A 93 -4.09 7.06 2.54
CA ALA A 93 -3.61 7.84 3.69
C ALA A 93 -3.76 7.07 5.01
N LEU A 94 -4.91 6.42 5.23
CA LEU A 94 -5.15 5.57 6.40
C LEU A 94 -4.20 4.38 6.45
N SER A 95 -3.85 3.80 5.30
CA SER A 95 -2.87 2.71 5.22
C SER A 95 -1.50 3.16 5.72
N GLY A 96 -1.00 4.29 5.19
CA GLY A 96 0.28 4.87 5.63
C GLY A 96 0.26 5.28 7.10
N PHE A 97 -0.81 5.93 7.56
CA PHE A 97 -0.96 6.34 8.95
C PHE A 97 -1.01 5.15 9.91
N GLY A 98 -1.76 4.09 9.57
CA GLY A 98 -1.80 2.86 10.34
C GLY A 98 -0.42 2.21 10.44
N ALA A 99 0.33 2.15 9.34
CA ALA A 99 1.68 1.60 9.33
C ALA A 99 2.65 2.43 10.20
N TRP A 100 2.56 3.76 10.12
CA TRP A 100 3.34 4.66 10.97
C TRP A 100 3.02 4.49 12.45
N LEU A 101 1.74 4.44 12.81
CA LEU A 101 1.30 4.26 14.20
C LEU A 101 1.72 2.89 14.75
N HIS A 102 1.64 1.83 13.93
CA HIS A 102 2.10 0.49 14.26
C HIS A 102 3.58 0.48 14.65
N GLN A 103 4.41 1.24 13.93
CA GLN A 103 5.86 1.26 14.12
C GLN A 103 6.32 2.19 15.25
N THR A 104 5.51 3.18 15.63
CA THR A 104 5.89 4.21 16.61
C THR A 104 5.27 4.03 17.98
N THR A 105 4.20 3.24 18.12
CA THR A 105 3.49 3.07 19.39
C THR A 105 4.13 2.04 20.32
N ASP A 106 4.17 2.37 21.61
CA ASP A 106 4.57 1.44 22.68
C ASP A 106 3.42 0.55 23.18
N LYS A 107 2.17 0.90 22.86
CA LYS A 107 0.98 0.17 23.35
C LYS A 107 0.65 -1.01 22.45
N ALA A 108 0.67 -2.22 22.99
CA ALA A 108 0.45 -3.46 22.24
C ALA A 108 -0.92 -3.52 21.52
N SER A 109 -2.00 -3.05 22.17
CA SER A 109 -3.34 -3.00 21.57
C SER A 109 -3.40 -2.06 20.36
N ILE A 110 -2.81 -0.87 20.47
CA ILE A 110 -2.72 0.09 19.37
C ILE A 110 -1.85 -0.49 18.25
N ARG A 111 -0.74 -1.15 18.60
CA ARG A 111 0.15 -1.78 17.62
C ARG A 111 -0.57 -2.81 16.77
N GLY A 112 -1.37 -3.69 17.37
CA GLY A 112 -2.16 -4.67 16.63
C GLY A 112 -3.25 -4.02 15.76
N ALA A 113 -4.04 -3.12 16.34
CA ALA A 113 -5.13 -2.44 15.63
C ALA A 113 -4.64 -1.62 14.43
N SER A 114 -3.54 -0.88 14.60
CA SER A 114 -2.95 -0.03 13.55
C SER A 114 -2.30 -0.84 12.42
N ALA A 115 -1.74 -2.02 12.69
CA ALA A 115 -1.34 -2.96 11.63
C ALA A 115 -2.55 -3.47 10.83
N GLY A 116 -3.64 -3.83 11.53
CA GLY A 116 -4.89 -4.24 10.87
C GLY A 116 -5.47 -3.14 9.99
N LEU A 117 -5.51 -1.90 10.51
CA LEU A 117 -5.92 -0.72 9.75
C LEU A 117 -5.05 -0.53 8.51
N ALA A 118 -3.72 -0.63 8.65
CA ALA A 118 -2.77 -0.45 7.56
C ALA A 118 -3.07 -1.40 6.38
N LEU A 119 -3.24 -2.68 6.71
CA LEU A 119 -3.47 -3.74 5.73
C LEU A 119 -4.87 -3.64 5.11
N LEU A 120 -5.91 -3.53 5.93
CA LEU A 120 -7.29 -3.50 5.43
C LEU A 120 -7.55 -2.26 4.57
N ALA A 121 -7.04 -1.09 4.98
CA ALA A 121 -7.16 0.12 4.18
C ALA A 121 -6.41 -0.02 2.84
N SER A 122 -5.22 -0.66 2.85
CA SER A 122 -4.47 -0.91 1.62
C SER A 122 -5.18 -1.87 0.65
N LEU A 123 -5.82 -2.93 1.18
CA LEU A 123 -6.60 -3.88 0.39
C LEU A 123 -7.85 -3.22 -0.19
N ALA A 124 -8.56 -2.42 0.61
CA ALA A 124 -9.71 -1.66 0.13
C ALA A 124 -9.30 -0.65 -0.96
N ALA A 125 -8.19 0.08 -0.78
CA ALA A 125 -7.66 0.99 -1.79
C ALA A 125 -7.26 0.26 -3.08
N LEU A 126 -6.73 -0.96 -2.98
CA LEU A 126 -6.42 -1.82 -4.12
C LEU A 126 -7.69 -2.22 -4.87
N VAL A 127 -8.73 -2.70 -4.17
CA VAL A 127 -10.03 -3.05 -4.77
C VAL A 127 -10.63 -1.86 -5.51
N LEU A 128 -10.67 -0.68 -4.88
CA LEU A 128 -11.14 0.54 -5.55
C LEU A 128 -10.24 0.92 -6.74
N GLY A 129 -8.94 0.67 -6.66
CA GLY A 129 -8.02 0.85 -7.78
C GLY A 129 -8.35 0.00 -8.99
N VAL A 130 -8.67 -1.27 -8.77
CA VAL A 130 -9.11 -2.19 -9.83
C VAL A 130 -10.46 -1.73 -10.40
N ALA A 131 -11.41 -1.35 -9.54
CA ALA A 131 -12.71 -0.86 -9.98
C ALA A 131 -12.61 0.42 -10.83
N LEU A 132 -11.66 1.31 -10.53
CA LEU A 132 -11.41 2.55 -11.28
C LEU A 132 -10.60 2.34 -12.58
N SER A 133 -10.08 1.13 -12.81
CA SER A 133 -9.25 0.80 -13.99
C SER A 133 -10.03 0.25 -15.19
N GLY A 134 -11.31 -0.09 -14.99
CA GLY A 134 -12.25 -0.49 -16.04
C GLY A 134 -13.08 0.69 -16.52
#